data_AF-A0A1M3BAY0-F1
#
_entry.id   AF-A0A1M3BAY0-F1
#
_cell.length_a   1.000
_cell.length_b   1.000
_cell.length_c   1.000
_cell.angle_alpha   90.00
_cell.angle_beta   90.00
_cell.angle_gamma   90.00
#
_symmetry.space_group_name_H-M   'P 1'
#
loop_
_entity.id
_entity.type
_entity.pdbx_description
1 polymer ?
#
loop_
_entity_poly.entity_id
_entity_poly.type
_entity_poly.pdbx_seq_one_letter_code
_entity_poly.pdbx_strand_id
1 'polypeptide(L)'
;MTDQEIYKIIHIAKISDSQKKMAYLFLRQKAPHEFVWYTEDNIPSEVKGATIQSAIQNAYKYWKLSNISMVNCGFRYTLPERDEHGNNALYCQMALSYSSPLGIYYDEELGHNCIVNFASDEAKDLLKRLK
;
A
#
# COMPACT_ATOMS: atom_id res chain seq x y z
N MET A 1 -14.56 -4.43 2.14
CA MET A 1 -13.60 -5.47 1.68
C MET A 1 -13.36 -6.40 2.86
N THR A 2 -13.03 -7.67 2.68
CA THR A 2 -12.66 -8.49 3.85
C THR A 2 -11.28 -8.08 4.37
N ASP A 3 -10.99 -8.28 5.66
CA ASP A 3 -9.65 -8.02 6.23
C ASP A 3 -8.54 -8.72 5.43
N GLN A 4 -8.81 -9.95 4.98
CA GLN A 4 -7.88 -10.72 4.16
C GLN A 4 -7.57 -10.07 2.80
N GLU A 5 -8.51 -9.30 2.23
CA GLU A 5 -8.28 -8.57 0.99
C GLU A 5 -7.51 -7.27 1.23
N ILE A 6 -7.71 -6.62 2.38
CA ILE A 6 -6.97 -5.42 2.78
C ILE A 6 -5.49 -5.77 2.96
N TYR A 7 -5.20 -6.88 3.64
CA TYR A 7 -3.83 -7.34 3.87
C TYR A 7 -3.13 -7.85 2.59
N LYS A 8 -3.85 -7.98 1.47
CA LYS A 8 -3.26 -8.27 0.15
C LYS A 8 -2.89 -7.00 -0.63
N ILE A 9 -3.25 -5.81 -0.14
CA ILE A 9 -2.87 -4.55 -0.78
C ILE A 9 -1.43 -4.21 -0.41
N ILE A 10 -0.59 -4.11 -1.43
CA ILE A 10 0.84 -3.82 -1.30
C ILE A 10 1.08 -2.31 -1.24
N HIS A 11 0.52 -1.57 -2.20
CA HIS A 11 0.59 -0.11 -2.27
C HIS A 11 -0.75 0.48 -2.69
N ILE A 12 -0.95 1.75 -2.35
CA ILE A 12 -2.07 2.55 -2.81
C ILE A 12 -1.54 3.76 -3.55
N ALA A 13 -2.11 4.01 -4.73
CA ALA A 13 -1.92 5.27 -5.44
C ALA A 13 -3.25 6.02 -5.48
N LYS A 14 -3.16 7.35 -5.54
CA LYS A 14 -4.30 8.22 -5.85
C LYS A 14 -4.10 8.85 -7.21
N ILE A 15 -5.19 8.94 -7.96
CA ILE A 15 -5.25 9.59 -9.26
C ILE A 15 -6.40 10.61 -9.24
N SER A 16 -6.22 11.72 -9.97
CA SER A 16 -7.29 12.68 -10.25
C SER A 16 -7.76 12.50 -11.69
N ASP A 17 -9.05 12.31 -11.90
CA ASP A 17 -9.65 12.36 -13.24
C ASP A 17 -9.67 13.82 -13.77
N SER A 18 -9.92 13.98 -15.06
CA SER A 18 -10.20 15.23 -15.78
C SER A 18 -11.21 16.14 -15.07
N GLN A 19 -12.18 15.57 -14.35
CA GLN A 19 -13.15 16.29 -13.52
C GLN A 19 -12.66 16.63 -12.10
N LYS A 20 -11.35 16.43 -11.81
CA LYS A 20 -10.72 16.53 -10.49
C LYS A 20 -11.33 15.62 -9.41
N LYS A 21 -12.10 14.61 -9.81
CA LYS A 21 -12.53 13.54 -8.90
C LYS A 21 -11.32 12.68 -8.54
N MET A 22 -11.14 12.46 -7.25
CA MET A 22 -10.09 11.60 -6.73
C MET A 22 -10.57 10.15 -6.76
N ALA A 23 -9.71 9.26 -7.21
CA ALA A 23 -9.91 7.82 -7.17
C ALA A 23 -8.65 7.14 -6.65
N TYR A 24 -8.83 6.01 -5.97
CA TYR A 24 -7.73 5.19 -5.48
C TYR A 24 -7.47 3.97 -6.36
N LEU A 25 -6.20 3.59 -6.44
CA LEU A 25 -5.72 2.38 -7.09
C LEU A 25 -5.00 1.51 -6.06
N PHE A 26 -5.27 0.21 -6.09
CA PHE A 26 -4.70 -0.75 -5.17
C PHE A 26 -3.78 -1.72 -5.91
N LEU A 27 -2.49 -1.73 -5.56
CA LEU A 27 -1.54 -2.69 -6.09
C LEU A 27 -1.66 -4.01 -5.33
N ARG A 28 -1.84 -5.11 -6.05
CA ARG A 28 -1.90 -6.46 -5.48
C ARG A 28 -1.04 -7.42 -6.30
N GLN A 29 -0.62 -8.50 -5.67
CA GLN A 29 0.03 -9.61 -6.37
C GLN A 29 -1.03 -10.60 -6.86
N LYS A 30 -1.03 -10.88 -8.17
CA LYS A 30 -1.95 -11.83 -8.80
C LYS A 30 -1.32 -13.21 -8.97
N ALA A 31 -0.04 -13.25 -9.31
CA ALA A 31 0.76 -14.47 -9.48
C ALA A 31 2.22 -14.21 -9.07
N PRO A 32 3.08 -15.23 -8.96
CA PRO A 32 4.51 -15.03 -8.83
C PRO A 32 5.01 -14.11 -9.95
N HIS A 33 5.69 -13.02 -9.58
CA HIS A 33 6.15 -11.99 -10.53
C HIS A 33 5.03 -11.34 -11.38
N GLU A 34 3.79 -11.26 -10.89
CA GLU A 34 2.73 -10.51 -11.54
C GLU A 34 2.02 -9.60 -10.54
N PHE A 35 2.28 -8.30 -10.66
CA PHE A 35 1.70 -7.24 -9.83
C PHE A 35 0.77 -6.38 -10.68
N VAL A 36 -0.48 -6.21 -10.23
CA VAL A 36 -1.56 -5.57 -11.00
C VAL A 36 -2.24 -4.50 -10.15
N TRP A 37 -2.54 -3.36 -10.76
CA TRP A 37 -3.32 -2.30 -10.13
C TRP A 37 -4.82 -2.55 -10.31
N TYR A 38 -5.58 -2.40 -9.24
CA TYR A 38 -7.04 -2.52 -9.20
C TYR A 38 -7.69 -1.17 -8.88
N THR A 39 -8.86 -0.90 -9.42
CA THR A 39 -9.68 0.26 -9.04
C THR A 39 -10.40 0.02 -7.70
N GLU A 40 -11.04 1.06 -7.16
CA GLU A 40 -11.91 0.95 -5.98
C GLU A 40 -13.06 -0.07 -6.16
N ASP A 41 -13.55 -0.23 -7.39
CA ASP A 41 -14.57 -1.23 -7.76
C ASP A 41 -13.99 -2.65 -7.94
N ASN A 42 -12.73 -2.87 -7.52
CA ASN A 42 -12.02 -4.14 -7.62
C ASN A 42 -11.81 -4.64 -9.06
N ILE A 43 -11.77 -3.72 -10.04
CA ILE A 43 -11.54 -4.04 -11.45
C ILE A 43 -10.04 -3.98 -11.73
N PRO A 44 -9.41 -5.06 -12.26
CA PRO A 44 -8.01 -5.02 -12.64
C PRO A 44 -7.80 -4.08 -13.82
N SER A 45 -6.81 -3.21 -13.71
CA SER A 45 -6.33 -2.39 -14.83
C SER A 45 -5.41 -3.20 -15.76
N GLU A 46 -5.15 -2.66 -16.95
CA GLU A 46 -4.16 -3.22 -17.88
C GLU A 46 -2.71 -2.96 -17.44
N VAL A 47 -2.51 -2.12 -16.42
CA VAL A 47 -1.17 -1.77 -15.92
C VAL A 47 -0.70 -2.83 -14.94
N LYS A 48 0.38 -3.50 -15.33
CA LYS A 48 1.03 -4.55 -14.55
C LYS A 48 2.56 -4.41 -14.55
N GLY A 49 3.21 -5.13 -13.65
CA GLY A 49 4.68 -5.22 -13.58
C GLY A 49 5.15 -6.58 -13.08
N ALA A 50 6.38 -6.94 -13.43
CA ALA A 50 7.03 -8.17 -12.96
C ALA A 50 7.50 -8.08 -11.50
N THR A 51 7.64 -6.85 -11.02
CA THR A 51 8.07 -6.49 -9.67
C THR A 51 7.21 -5.32 -9.17
N ILE A 52 7.17 -5.11 -7.86
CA ILE A 52 6.49 -3.96 -7.25
C ILE A 52 6.99 -2.65 -7.89
N GLN A 53 8.32 -2.50 -8.00
CA GLN A 53 8.93 -1.29 -8.57
C GLN A 53 8.55 -1.07 -10.03
N SER A 54 8.56 -2.12 -10.86
CA SER A 54 8.15 -1.99 -12.28
C SER A 54 6.65 -1.70 -12.42
N ALA A 55 5.80 -2.27 -11.57
CA ALA A 55 4.37 -1.96 -11.57
C ALA A 55 4.10 -0.50 -11.19
N ILE A 56 4.84 0.03 -10.21
CA ILE A 56 4.80 1.46 -9.84
C ILE A 56 5.26 2.34 -11.00
N GLN A 57 6.41 2.04 -11.61
CA GLN A 57 6.92 2.82 -12.74
C GLN A 57 5.95 2.82 -13.93
N ASN A 58 5.35 1.67 -14.22
CA ASN A 58 4.35 1.56 -15.29
C ASN A 58 3.09 2.36 -14.97
N ALA A 59 2.66 2.41 -13.70
CA ALA A 59 1.57 3.27 -13.27
C ALA A 59 1.86 4.76 -13.49
N TYR A 60 3.06 5.22 -13.11
CA TYR A 60 3.47 6.61 -13.37
C TYR A 60 3.47 6.99 -14.85
N LYS A 61 3.81 6.03 -15.74
CA LYS A 61 3.78 6.26 -17.19
C LYS A 61 2.35 6.29 -17.72
N TYR A 62 1.51 5.36 -17.29
CA TYR A 62 0.14 5.20 -17.79
C TYR A 62 -0.77 6.35 -17.32
N TRP A 63 -0.74 6.67 -16.03
CA TRP A 63 -1.57 7.73 -15.43
C TRP A 63 -0.86 9.09 -15.34
N LYS A 64 0.09 9.35 -16.25
CA LYS A 64 0.90 10.58 -16.24
C LYS A 64 0.04 11.86 -16.26
N LEU A 65 -1.08 11.84 -16.99
CA LEU A 65 -2.00 12.98 -17.10
C LEU A 65 -3.00 13.07 -15.93
N SER A 66 -3.06 12.04 -15.08
CA SER A 66 -4.00 11.93 -13.96
C SER A 66 -3.38 12.30 -12.61
N ASN A 67 -2.23 13.00 -12.59
CA ASN A 67 -1.51 13.40 -11.36
C ASN A 67 -1.34 12.27 -10.34
N ILE A 68 -0.93 11.10 -10.83
CA ILE A 68 -0.75 9.94 -9.95
C ILE A 68 0.28 10.21 -8.85
N SER A 69 -0.07 9.85 -7.62
CA SER A 69 0.84 9.92 -6.46
C SER A 69 0.62 8.74 -5.53
N MET A 70 1.68 8.25 -4.89
CA MET A 70 1.59 7.18 -3.91
C MET A 70 1.10 7.71 -2.56
N VAL A 71 0.24 6.95 -1.90
CA VAL A 71 -0.20 7.23 -0.54
C VAL A 71 0.91 6.86 0.44
N ASN A 72 1.29 7.81 1.30
CA ASN A 72 2.32 7.60 2.31
C ASN A 72 1.81 6.67 3.43
N CYS A 73 2.28 5.42 3.42
CA CYS A 73 1.93 4.41 4.42
C CYS A 73 2.83 4.45 5.68
N GLY A 74 3.77 5.40 5.75
CA GLY A 74 4.69 5.57 6.87
C GLY A 74 5.96 4.74 6.75
N PHE A 75 6.64 4.59 7.88
CA PHE A 75 7.90 3.88 8.00
C PHE A 75 7.75 2.68 8.95
N ARG A 76 8.23 1.52 8.49
CA ARG A 76 8.32 0.27 9.25
C ARG A 76 9.64 0.24 10.02
N TYR A 77 9.56 -0.08 11.30
CA TYR A 77 10.68 -0.29 12.20
C TYR A 77 10.65 -1.71 12.73
N THR A 78 11.81 -2.37 12.76
CA THR A 78 12.00 -3.71 13.34
C THR A 78 12.37 -3.58 14.81
N LEU A 79 11.77 -4.39 15.68
CA LEU A 79 11.96 -4.35 17.13
C LEU A 79 12.91 -5.46 17.64
N PRO A 80 13.75 -5.16 18.67
CA PRO A 80 14.00 -3.83 19.23
C PRO A 80 14.63 -2.93 18.16
N GLU A 81 14.34 -1.62 18.19
CA GLU A 81 14.70 -0.67 17.13
C GLU A 81 16.20 -0.76 16.81
N ARG A 82 16.54 -1.35 15.66
CA ARG A 82 17.92 -1.43 15.15
C ARG A 82 18.22 -0.37 14.09
N ASP A 83 17.18 0.11 13.42
CA ASP A 83 17.29 1.01 12.28
C ASP A 83 16.74 2.38 12.67
N GLU A 84 17.61 3.38 12.82
CA GLU A 84 17.25 4.75 13.23
C GLU A 84 16.30 5.44 12.24
N HIS A 85 16.27 5.01 10.98
CA HIS A 85 15.52 5.67 9.91
C HIS A 85 14.24 4.93 9.49
N GLY A 86 14.10 3.64 9.79
CA GLY A 86 13.01 2.79 9.30
C GLY A 86 13.02 2.60 7.77
N ASN A 87 12.18 1.71 7.27
CA ASN A 87 11.99 1.46 5.83
C ASN A 87 10.59 1.90 5.40
N ASN A 88 10.40 2.30 4.13
CA ASN A 88 9.04 2.60 3.63
C ASN A 88 8.10 1.41 3.88
N ALA A 89 7.00 1.65 4.59
CA ALA A 89 6.03 0.61 4.88
C ALA A 89 5.16 0.33 3.65
N LEU A 90 4.83 -0.94 3.45
CA LEU A 90 3.74 -1.35 2.57
C LEU A 90 2.39 -1.02 3.22
N TYR A 91 1.34 -0.94 2.41
CA TYR A 91 -0.01 -0.67 2.94
C TYR A 91 -0.49 -1.80 3.84
N CYS A 92 -0.26 -3.06 3.47
CA CYS A 92 -0.58 -4.21 4.32
C CYS A 92 0.14 -4.17 5.67
N GLN A 93 1.40 -3.75 5.70
CA GLN A 93 2.20 -3.61 6.93
C GLN A 93 1.67 -2.50 7.83
N MET A 94 1.30 -1.36 7.24
CA MET A 94 0.61 -0.29 7.95
C MET A 94 -0.72 -0.80 8.51
N ALA A 95 -1.52 -1.50 7.70
CA ALA A 95 -2.79 -2.04 8.11
C ALA A 95 -2.66 -3.01 9.30
N LEU A 96 -1.67 -3.92 9.27
CA LEU A 96 -1.38 -4.85 10.37
C LEU A 96 -1.01 -4.12 11.66
N SER A 97 -0.07 -3.17 11.57
CA SER A 97 0.38 -2.36 12.70
C SER A 97 -0.77 -1.58 13.33
N TYR A 98 -1.52 -0.79 12.55
CA TYR A 98 -2.62 0.05 13.05
C TYR A 98 -3.87 -0.73 13.47
N SER A 99 -3.95 -2.01 13.12
CA SER A 99 -5.02 -2.92 13.57
C SER A 99 -4.66 -3.67 14.85
N SER A 100 -3.39 -3.65 15.25
CA SER A 100 -2.92 -4.30 16.48
C SER A 100 -3.17 -3.42 17.70
N PRO A 101 -3.58 -3.98 18.85
CA PRO A 101 -3.82 -3.20 20.08
C PRO A 101 -2.64 -2.34 20.54
N LEU A 102 -1.41 -2.75 20.25
CA LEU A 102 -0.18 -2.04 20.64
C LEU A 102 0.57 -1.43 19.45
N GLY A 103 0.01 -1.48 18.24
CA GLY A 103 0.73 -1.06 17.04
C GLY A 103 1.75 -2.09 16.53
N ILE A 104 1.97 -3.20 17.24
CA ILE A 104 3.02 -4.17 16.95
C ILE A 104 2.42 -5.38 16.22
N TYR A 105 3.05 -5.79 15.13
CA TYR A 105 2.74 -7.04 14.42
C TYR A 105 4.02 -7.87 14.21
N TYR A 106 3.86 -9.18 14.03
CA TYR A 106 4.99 -10.05 13.70
C TYR A 106 5.10 -10.19 12.18
N ASP A 107 6.27 -9.85 11.62
CA ASP A 107 6.58 -10.02 10.21
C ASP A 107 7.26 -11.38 10.01
N GLU A 108 6.54 -12.34 9.42
CA GLU A 108 7.01 -13.72 9.25
C GLU A 108 8.21 -13.82 8.30
N GLU A 109 8.32 -12.93 7.32
CA GLU A 109 9.44 -12.94 6.36
C GLU A 109 10.75 -12.50 7.03
N LEU A 110 10.67 -11.53 7.94
CA LEU A 110 11.81 -11.05 8.71
C LEU A 110 12.07 -11.86 9.98
N GLY A 111 11.07 -12.56 10.51
CA GLY A 111 11.17 -13.26 11.79
C GLY A 111 11.25 -12.32 13.00
N HIS A 112 10.66 -11.12 12.89
CA HIS A 112 10.77 -10.07 13.90
C HIS A 112 9.43 -9.36 14.15
N ASN A 113 9.29 -8.77 15.33
CA ASN A 113 8.22 -7.82 15.60
C ASN A 113 8.51 -6.50 14.90
N CYS A 114 7.47 -5.89 14.32
CA CYS A 114 7.54 -4.63 13.61
C CYS A 114 6.45 -3.67 14.05
N ILE A 115 6.71 -2.38 13.88
CA ILE A 115 5.76 -1.28 14.08
C ILE A 115 5.83 -0.32 12.89
N VAL A 116 4.70 0.30 12.52
CA VAL A 116 4.66 1.33 11.48
C VAL A 116 4.26 2.67 12.08
N ASN A 117 5.12 3.67 11.90
CA ASN A 117 4.88 5.04 12.35
C ASN A 117 4.80 6.01 11.17
N PHE A 118 4.30 7.23 11.42
CA PHE A 118 4.26 8.34 10.44
C PHE A 118 3.45 8.05 9.16
N ALA A 119 2.46 7.17 9.22
CA ALA A 119 1.48 7.03 8.14
C ALA A 119 0.67 8.32 8.00
N SER A 120 0.37 8.72 6.76
CA SER A 120 -0.47 9.89 6.52
C SER A 120 -1.89 9.67 7.01
N ASP A 121 -2.59 10.76 7.34
CA ASP A 121 -4.00 10.66 7.74
C ASP A 121 -4.87 10.12 6.61
N GLU A 122 -4.53 10.42 5.35
CA GLU A 122 -5.14 9.82 4.16
C GLU A 122 -5.03 8.28 4.18
N ALA A 123 -3.88 7.72 4.53
CA ALA A 123 -3.69 6.27 4.58
C ALA A 123 -4.53 5.62 5.70
N LYS A 124 -4.58 6.28 6.87
CA LYS A 124 -5.38 5.83 8.03
C LYS A 124 -6.88 5.89 7.74
N ASP A 125 -7.34 6.95 7.08
CA ASP A 125 -8.75 7.10 6.71
C ASP A 125 -9.16 6.11 5.62
N LEU A 126 -8.26 5.80 4.68
CA LEU A 126 -8.47 4.68 3.75
C LEU A 126 -8.62 3.35 4.48
N LEU A 127 -7.79 3.07 5.50
CA LEU A 127 -7.91 1.84 6.28
C LEU A 127 -9.28 1.73 6.97
N LYS A 128 -9.76 2.82 7.56
CA LYS A 128 -11.09 2.88 8.19
C LYS A 128 -12.23 2.70 7.18
N ARG A 129 -12.07 3.20 5.95
CA ARG A 129 -13.08 3.08 4.86
C ARG A 129 -13.15 1.68 4.26
N LEU A 130 -12.02 0.96 4.22
CA LEU A 130 -11.92 -0.34 3.56
C LEU A 130 -12.35 -1.51 4.47
N LYS A 131 -12.20 -1.33 5.80
CA LYS A 131 -12.76 -2.19 6.84
C LYS A 131 -14.27 -2.03 6.93
#